data_AF-A0A2Z5FUK6-F1
#
_entry.id   AF-A0A2Z5FUK6-F1
#
_cell.length_a   1.000
_cell.length_b   1.000
_cell.length_c   1.000
_cell.angle_alpha   90.00
_cell.angle_beta   90.00
_cell.angle_gamma   90.00
#
_symmetry.space_group_name_H-M   'P 1'
#
loop_
_entity.id
_entity.type
_entity.pdbx_description
1 polymer ?
#
loop_
_entity_poly.entity_id
_entity_poly.type
_entity_poly.pdbx_seq_one_letter_code
_entity_poly.pdbx_strand_id
1 'polypeptide(L)' 'MFQGPSSSFHDFVITCKRCSENLAARIQTMPDDWIIETCPFCLETRRYLPQEIFRGRISHKYAALRVRRGP' A
#
# COMPACT_ATOMS: atom_id res chain seq x y z
N MET A 1 -4.60 6.43 29.92
CA MET A 1 -3.49 6.21 28.97
C MET A 1 -4.00 6.59 27.59
N PHE A 2 -3.52 7.69 27.00
CA PHE A 2 -3.91 8.07 25.65
C PHE A 2 -3.24 7.10 24.69
N GLN A 3 -4.00 6.13 24.18
CA GLN A 3 -3.62 5.40 22.98
C GLN A 3 -3.67 6.44 21.85
N GLY A 4 -2.54 7.12 21.61
CA GLY A 4 -2.36 7.97 20.43
C GLY A 4 -2.79 7.17 19.20
N PRO A 5 -3.41 7.80 18.20
CA PRO A 5 -4.07 7.08 17.11
C PRO A 5 -3.09 6.07 16.56
N SER A 6 -3.37 4.78 16.77
CA SER A 6 -2.59 3.64 16.32
C SER A 6 -2.39 3.88 14.85
N SER A 7 -1.27 4.51 14.54
CA SER A 7 -1.07 5.07 13.23
C SER A 7 -0.95 3.84 12.37
N SER A 8 -1.96 3.64 11.53
CA SER A 8 -2.09 2.51 10.62
C SER A 8 -0.99 2.65 9.55
N PHE A 9 0.24 2.61 10.02
CA PHE A 9 1.46 2.54 9.25
C PHE A 9 1.47 1.13 8.71
N HIS A 10 1.41 1.02 7.39
CA HIS A 10 1.63 -0.24 6.74
C HIS A 10 3.14 -0.44 6.62
N ASP A 11 3.58 -1.67 6.88
CA ASP A 11 5.00 -2.01 6.84
C ASP A 11 5.60 -1.74 5.45
N PHE A 12 4.83 -1.90 4.38
CA PHE A 12 5.27 -1.56 3.03
C PHE A 12 4.14 -0.93 2.23
N VAL A 13 4.41 0.21 1.62
CA VAL A 13 3.52 0.92 0.72
C VAL A 13 4.19 1.22 -0.61
N ILE A 14 3.37 1.28 -1.66
CA ILE A 14 3.75 1.64 -3.02
C ILE A 14 2.88 2.80 -3.49
N THR A 15 3.46 3.69 -4.28
CA THR A 15 2.69 4.76 -4.93
C THR A 15 2.29 4.32 -6.34
N CYS A 16 0.99 4.26 -6.61
CA CYS A 16 0.52 3.89 -7.94
C CYS A 16 0.90 4.96 -8.97
N LYS A 17 1.60 4.57 -10.06
CA LYS A 17 1.99 5.49 -11.15
C LYS A 17 0.84 6.17 -11.91
N ARG A 18 -0.40 5.71 -11.72
CA ARG A 18 -1.56 6.19 -12.48
C ARG A 18 -2.45 7.12 -11.66
N CYS A 19 -2.81 6.73 -10.43
CA CYS A 19 -3.63 7.56 -9.54
C CYS A 19 -2.82 8.29 -8.46
N SER A 20 -1.49 8.12 -8.43
CA SER A 20 -0.57 8.70 -7.44
C SER A 20 -0.95 8.41 -5.98
N GLU A 21 -1.68 7.32 -5.75
CA GLU A 21 -2.22 6.95 -4.45
C GLU A 21 -1.34 5.90 -3.78
N ASN A 22 -1.15 6.02 -2.46
CA ASN A 22 -0.34 5.09 -1.68
C ASN A 22 -1.17 3.86 -1.31
N LEU A 23 -0.74 2.71 -1.81
CA LEU A 23 -1.36 1.40 -1.63
C LEU A 23 -0.47 0.56 -0.71
N ALA A 24 -1.05 -0.32 0.10
CA ALA A 24 -0.26 -1.31 0.83
C ALA A 24 0.26 -2.37 -0.14
N ALA A 25 1.58 -2.57 -0.15
CA ALA A 25 2.18 -3.70 -0.82
C ALA A 25 1.87 -4.98 -0.02
N ARG A 26 1.58 -6.10 -0.70
CA ARG A 26 1.33 -7.41 -0.05
C ARG A 26 2.64 -8.17 0.15
N ILE A 27 3.62 -7.51 0.73
CA ILE A 27 4.90 -8.08 1.08
C ILE A 27 5.09 -8.01 2.59
N GLN A 28 5.76 -9.01 3.13
CA GLN A 28 6.13 -9.06 4.55
C GLN A 28 7.56 -8.54 4.77
N THR A 29 8.39 -8.58 3.73
CA THR A 29 9.79 -8.14 3.74
C THR A 29 10.11 -7.38 2.45
N MET A 30 11.13 -6.52 2.51
CA MET A 30 11.59 -5.79 1.32
C MET A 30 12.06 -6.80 0.26
N PRO A 31 11.50 -6.79 -0.95
CA PRO A 31 11.91 -7.69 -2.02
C PRO A 31 13.20 -7.19 -2.68
N ASP A 32 14.03 -8.12 -3.15
CA ASP A 32 15.20 -7.81 -3.97
C ASP A 32 14.85 -7.58 -5.45
N ASP A 33 13.66 -8.00 -5.89
CA ASP A 33 13.19 -7.97 -7.28
C ASP A 33 11.84 -7.25 -7.43
N TRP A 34 11.32 -7.13 -8.65
CA TRP A 34 10.06 -6.42 -8.89
C TRP A 34 8.87 -7.20 -8.33
N ILE A 35 7.89 -6.48 -7.76
CA ILE A 35 6.63 -7.05 -7.32
C ILE A 35 5.49 -6.68 -8.24
N ILE A 36 4.50 -7.56 -8.34
CA ILE A 36 3.26 -7.29 -9.07
C ILE A 36 2.19 -6.91 -8.08
N GLU A 37 1.65 -5.70 -8.21
CA GLU A 37 0.54 -5.25 -7.39
C GLU A 37 -0.57 -4.66 -8.26
N THR A 38 -1.80 -4.99 -7.91
CA THR A 38 -2.99 -4.47 -8.59
C THR A 38 -3.50 -3.25 -7.84
N CYS A 39 -3.57 -2.11 -8.54
CA CYS A 39 -4.15 -0.91 -7.98
C CYS A 39 -5.67 -1.08 -7.87
N PRO A 40 -6.29 -1.00 -6.68
CA PRO A 40 -7.74 -1.13 -6.55
C PRO A 40 -8.52 0.08 -7.07
N PHE A 41 -7.84 1.21 -7.36
CA PHE A 41 -8.46 2.39 -7.96
C PHE A 41 -8.47 2.31 -9.48
N CYS A 42 -7.33 1.96 -10.07
CA CYS A 42 -7.19 1.87 -11.52
C CYS A 42 -7.53 0.49 -12.07
N LEU A 43 -7.68 -0.51 -11.19
CA LEU A 43 -7.81 -1.94 -11.50
C LEU A 43 -6.69 -2.47 -12.41
N GLU A 44 -5.56 -1.76 -12.39
CA GLU A 44 -4.42 -2.04 -13.26
C GLU A 44 -3.36 -2.80 -12.47
N THR A 45 -2.93 -3.92 -13.02
CA THR A 45 -1.86 -4.73 -12.46
C THR A 45 -0.53 -4.25 -13.02
N ARG A 46 0.35 -3.76 -12.15
CA ARG A 46 1.64 -3.19 -12.55
C ARG A 46 2.79 -3.79 -11.75
N ARG A 47 3.96 -3.74 -12.38
CA ARG A 47 5.23 -4.11 -11.76
C ARG A 47 5.81 -2.87 -11.06
N TYR A 48 6.19 -3.03 -9.81
CA TYR A 48 6.83 -2.02 -8.99
C TYR A 48 8.22 -2.52 -8.58
N LEU A 49 9.21 -1.65 -8.71
CA LEU A 49 10.57 -1.95 -8.26
C LEU A 49 10.67 -1.82 -6.73
N PRO A 50 11.65 -2.49 -6.09
CA PRO A 50 11.93 -2.31 -4.67
C PRO A 50 12.13 -0.84 -4.26
N GLN A 51 12.70 -0.03 -5.14
CA GLN A 51 12.90 1.42 -4.92
C GLN A 51 11.59 2.22 -4.86
N GLU A 52 10.50 1.67 -5.38
CA GLU A 52 9.16 2.27 -5.34
C GLU A 52 8.37 1.86 -4.09
N ILE A 53 8.94 0.95 -3.29
CA ILE A 53 8.39 0.44 -2.05
C ILE A 53 9.02 1.23 -0.90
N PHE A 54 8.20 1.78 -0.03
CA PHE A 54 8.67 2.52 1.14
C PHE A 54 7.78 2.24 2.35
N ARG A 55 8.29 2.55 3.54
CA ARG A 55 7.54 2.48 4.80
C ARG A 55 6.73 3.75 4.97
N GLY A 56 5.42 3.63 5.17
CA GLY A 56 4.56 4.80 5.17
C GLY A 56 3.09 4.54 5.44
N ARG A 57 2.29 5.58 5.23
CA ARG A 57 0.84 5.52 5.39
C ARG A 57 0.20 5.24 4.04
N ILE A 58 -0.71 4.28 4.02
CA ILE A 58 -1.64 4.14 2.91
C ILE A 58 -2.54 5.35 2.83
N SER A 59 -3.01 5.65 1.63
CA SER A 59 -3.94 6.74 1.44
C SER A 59 -5.28 6.43 2.09
N HIS A 60 -5.97 7.47 2.57
CA HIS A 60 -7.27 7.35 3.22
C HIS A 60 -8.30 6.62 2.36
N LYS A 61 -8.27 6.86 1.04
CA LYS A 61 -9.12 6.14 0.09
C LYS A 61 -8.83 4.64 0.06
N TYR A 62 -7.55 4.25 0.12
CA TYR A 62 -7.14 2.84 0.09
C TYR A 62 -7.50 2.14 1.40
N ALA A 63 -7.33 2.83 2.53
CA ALA A 63 -7.77 2.36 3.84
C ALA A 63 -9.28 2.05 3.84
N ALA A 64 -10.10 2.98 3.33
CA ALA A 64 -11.54 2.77 3.22
C ALA A 64 -11.92 1.59 2.30
N LEU A 65 -11.16 1.33 1.23
CA LEU A 65 -11.36 0.17 0.36
C LEU A 65 -10.97 -1.16 1.04
N ARG A 66 -9.89 -1.17 1.83
CA ARG A 66 -9.50 -2.36 2.61
C ARG A 66 -10.54 -2.72 3.67
N VAL A 67 -11.13 -1.74 4.35
CA VAL A 67 -12.20 -1.99 5.34
C VAL A 67 -13.43 -2.67 4.72
N ARG A 68 -13.70 -2.44 3.42
CA ARG A 68 -14.83 -3.06 2.71
C ARG A 68 -14.56 -4.48 2.22
N ARG A 69 -13.29 -4.84 2.00
CA ARG A 69 -12.87 -6.21 1.74
C ARG A 69 -12.41 -6.81 3.07
N GLY A 70 -13.39 -7.24 3.86
CA GLY A 70 -13.20 -7.85 5.18
C GLY A 70 -12.22 -9.04 5.19
N PRO A 71 -11.85 -9.48 6.40
CA PRO A 71 -10.64 -10.24 6.74
C PRO A 71 -10.35 -11.48 5.88
#